data_AF-A0A2V5RGE0-F1
#
_entry.id   AF-A0A2V5RGE0-F1
#
_cell.length_a   1.000
_cell.length_b   1.000
_cell.length_c   1.000
_cell.angle_alpha   90.00
_cell.angle_beta   90.00
_cell.angle_gamma   90.00
#
_symmetry.space_group_name_H-M   'P 1'
#
loop_
_entity.id
_entity.type
_entity.pdbx_description
1 polymer ?
#
loop_
_entity_poly.entity_id
_entity_poly.type
_entity_poly.pdbx_seq_one_letter_code
_entity_poly.pdbx_strand_id
1 'polypeptide(L)'
;MLYVAHPTREERWRKFILELNWVMNSRHYSTSKLFQILVFACAISVTATQTQARESHTGARLLVQRAANFGTEVVVHLEIDGRKVADIQRDHRYEGFVSAGRHVLTVSPMPNVELRRPTSLRVTMRSGRTYIFTATWDPDRRVVLRRTTTPVEAAPAKTVPAH
;
A
#
# COMPACT_ATOMS: atom_id res chain seq x y z
N MET A 1 70.46 27.45 -43.83
CA MET A 1 69.44 26.81 -44.69
C MET A 1 68.64 25.87 -43.79
N LEU A 2 67.45 26.27 -43.34
CA LEU A 2 66.62 25.44 -42.45
C LEU A 2 65.67 24.59 -43.31
N TYR A 3 65.73 23.27 -43.16
CA TYR A 3 64.87 22.32 -43.87
C TYR A 3 63.54 22.18 -43.13
N VAL A 4 62.44 22.61 -43.73
CA VAL A 4 61.09 22.36 -43.18
C VAL A 4 60.60 21.05 -43.77
N ALA A 5 60.51 20.02 -42.93
CA ALA A 5 59.98 18.72 -43.33
C ALA A 5 58.46 18.81 -43.51
N HIS A 6 57.96 18.50 -44.72
CA HIS A 6 56.53 18.35 -44.96
C HIS A 6 56.05 16.96 -44.49
N PRO A 7 54.98 16.87 -43.69
CA PRO A 7 54.46 15.59 -43.22
C PRO A 7 53.89 14.78 -44.39
N THR A 8 54.17 13.47 -44.38
CA THR A 8 53.77 12.56 -45.45
C THR A 8 52.28 12.22 -45.36
N ARG A 9 51.66 11.85 -46.50
CA ARG A 9 50.21 11.59 -46.65
C ARG A 9 49.66 10.63 -45.60
N GLU A 10 50.44 9.63 -45.19
CA GLU A 10 50.09 8.64 -44.17
C GLU A 10 49.96 9.25 -42.77
N GLU A 11 50.83 10.19 -42.38
CA GLU A 11 50.75 10.84 -41.06
C GLU A 11 49.50 11.72 -40.93
N ARG A 12 49.07 12.32 -42.04
CA ARG A 12 47.83 13.09 -42.10
C ARG A 12 46.62 12.19 -41.93
N TRP A 13 46.60 11.01 -42.55
CA TRP A 13 45.52 10.03 -42.39
C TRP A 13 45.49 9.43 -40.98
N ARG A 14 46.64 9.12 -40.40
CA ARG A 14 46.74 8.62 -39.02
C ARG A 14 46.21 9.64 -38.02
N LYS A 15 46.54 10.92 -38.18
CA LYS A 15 45.99 12.01 -37.33
C LYS A 15 44.48 12.13 -37.49
N PHE A 16 43.95 12.09 -38.72
CA PHE A 16 42.51 12.15 -38.94
C PHE A 16 41.74 10.95 -38.35
N ILE A 17 42.28 9.73 -38.45
CA ILE A 17 41.68 8.53 -37.85
C ILE A 17 41.69 8.62 -36.31
N LEU A 18 42.77 9.13 -35.72
CA LEU A 18 42.88 9.30 -34.27
C LEU A 18 41.90 10.36 -33.73
N GLU A 19 41.74 11.48 -34.44
CA GLU A 19 40.76 12.53 -34.09
C GLU A 19 39.30 12.01 -34.18
N LEU A 20 38.97 11.26 -35.23
CA LEU A 20 37.63 10.67 -35.37
C LEU A 20 37.34 9.66 -34.25
N ASN A 21 38.33 8.83 -33.89
CA ASN A 21 38.17 7.86 -32.81
C ASN A 21 38.06 8.53 -31.43
N TRP A 22 38.77 9.64 -31.20
CA TRP A 22 38.65 10.46 -30.00
C TRP A 22 37.24 11.07 -29.84
N VAL A 23 36.70 11.66 -30.91
CA VAL A 23 35.36 12.28 -30.90
C VAL A 23 34.25 11.25 -30.64
N MET A 24 34.38 10.03 -31.18
CA MET A 24 33.36 8.99 -31.01
C MET A 24 33.43 8.30 -29.63
N ASN A 25 34.63 8.18 -29.04
CA ASN A 25 34.82 7.63 -27.70
C ASN A 25 34.54 8.65 -26.56
N SER A 26 34.71 9.95 -26.82
CA SER A 26 34.37 11.02 -25.87
C SER A 26 32.85 11.12 -25.62
N ARG A 27 32.04 10.88 -26.66
CA ARG A 27 30.58 11.00 -26.58
C ARG A 27 29.93 9.85 -25.83
N HIS A 28 30.53 8.66 -25.80
CA HIS A 28 29.93 7.50 -25.12
C HIS A 28 30.19 7.45 -23.61
N TYR A 29 31.29 8.02 -23.12
CA TYR A 29 31.59 8.02 -21.67
C TYR A 29 30.77 9.06 -20.89
N SER A 30 30.45 10.20 -21.51
CA SER A 30 29.74 11.30 -20.84
C SER A 30 28.22 11.10 -20.77
N THR A 31 27.60 10.57 -21.83
CA THR A 31 26.14 10.35 -21.86
C THR A 31 25.69 9.22 -20.92
N SER A 32 26.60 8.29 -20.58
CA SER A 32 26.31 7.16 -19.69
C SER A 32 26.07 7.58 -18.25
N LYS A 33 26.81 8.56 -17.70
CA LYS A 33 26.70 8.94 -16.29
C LYS A 33 25.40 9.66 -15.94
N LEU A 34 24.90 10.53 -16.82
CA LEU A 34 23.61 11.21 -16.62
C LEU A 34 22.45 10.20 -16.64
N PHE A 35 22.53 9.20 -17.54
CA PHE A 35 21.55 8.12 -17.59
C PHE A 35 21.63 7.23 -16.35
N GLN A 36 22.84 6.93 -15.86
CA GLN A 36 23.03 6.19 -14.61
C GLN A 36 22.50 6.96 -13.40
N ILE A 37 22.73 8.28 -13.29
CA ILE A 37 22.19 9.11 -12.20
C ILE A 37 20.66 9.17 -12.27
N LEU A 38 20.08 9.33 -13.47
CA LEU A 38 18.63 9.35 -13.66
C LEU A 38 17.98 8.02 -13.27
N VAL A 39 18.56 6.89 -13.68
CA VAL A 39 18.08 5.55 -13.31
C VAL A 39 18.24 5.28 -11.81
N PHE A 40 19.33 5.72 -11.19
CA PHE A 40 19.56 5.58 -9.75
C PHE A 40 18.59 6.46 -8.93
N ALA A 41 18.31 7.68 -9.40
CA ALA A 41 17.30 8.56 -8.81
C ALA A 41 15.88 7.96 -8.94
N CYS A 42 15.55 7.35 -10.08
CA CYS A 42 14.28 6.62 -10.25
C CYS A 42 14.21 5.39 -9.33
N ALA A 43 15.29 4.63 -9.14
CA ALA A 43 15.32 3.48 -8.24
C ALA A 43 15.14 3.88 -6.76
N ILE A 44 15.71 5.01 -6.32
CA ILE A 44 15.46 5.57 -4.98
C ILE A 44 14.02 6.08 -4.85
N SER A 45 13.43 6.57 -5.95
CA SER A 45 12.05 7.09 -5.97
C SER A 45 10.99 5.99 -5.91
N VAL A 46 11.28 4.77 -6.39
CA VAL A 46 10.33 3.64 -6.36
C VAL A 46 10.13 3.09 -4.94
N THR A 47 11.05 3.32 -4.01
CA THR A 47 10.91 2.89 -2.60
C THR A 47 10.34 4.00 -1.69
N ALA A 48 10.12 5.21 -2.20
CA ALA A 48 9.73 6.38 -1.41
C ALA A 48 8.26 6.84 -1.59
N THR A 49 7.41 6.03 -2.24
CA THR A 49 5.94 6.21 -2.18
C THR A 49 5.28 5.22 -1.24
N GLN A 50 5.95 4.85 -0.15
CA GLN A 50 5.24 4.77 1.12
C GLN A 50 5.37 6.13 1.79
N THR A 51 4.60 7.10 1.29
CA THR A 51 3.95 8.02 2.20
C THR A 51 3.12 7.16 3.15
N GLN A 52 3.75 6.62 4.19
CA GLN A 52 3.11 6.58 5.48
C GLN A 52 2.86 8.04 5.77
N ALA A 53 1.68 8.51 5.33
CA ALA A 53 1.08 9.68 5.94
C ALA A 53 1.28 9.45 7.43
N ARG A 54 2.01 10.35 8.07
CA ARG A 54 2.01 10.42 9.52
C ARG A 54 0.57 10.79 9.85
N GLU A 55 -0.29 9.78 9.88
CA GLU A 55 -1.69 9.91 10.19
C GLU A 55 -1.69 10.49 11.60
N SER A 56 -1.89 11.81 11.68
CA SER A 56 -2.44 12.38 12.88
C SER A 56 -3.58 11.47 13.27
N HIS A 57 -3.52 10.84 14.44
CA HIS A 57 -4.48 9.84 14.95
C HIS A 57 -5.86 10.48 15.23
N THR A 58 -6.34 11.31 14.31
CA THR A 58 -7.55 12.14 14.37
C THR A 58 -8.77 11.35 13.88
N GLY A 59 -8.62 10.06 13.60
CA GLY A 59 -9.67 9.13 13.17
C GLY A 59 -10.24 8.27 14.31
N ALA A 60 -11.17 7.39 13.96
CA ALA A 60 -11.58 6.26 14.77
C ALA A 60 -10.65 5.07 14.52
N ARG A 61 -10.33 4.30 15.57
CA ARG A 61 -9.59 3.04 15.41
C ARG A 61 -10.56 1.93 15.03
N LEU A 62 -10.33 1.28 13.90
CA LEU A 62 -11.13 0.15 13.42
C LEU A 62 -10.33 -1.14 13.57
N LEU A 63 -10.94 -2.13 14.21
CA LEU A 63 -10.44 -3.50 14.29
C LEU A 63 -11.46 -4.43 13.66
N VAL A 64 -11.04 -5.24 12.68
CA VAL A 64 -11.90 -6.28 12.09
C VAL A 64 -11.20 -7.62 12.20
N GLN A 65 -11.87 -8.56 12.86
CA GLN A 65 -11.35 -9.91 13.11
C GLN A 65 -12.11 -10.92 12.28
N ARG A 66 -11.45 -12.02 11.92
CA ARG A 66 -12.07 -13.18 11.29
C ARG A 66 -12.32 -14.24 12.36
N ALA A 67 -13.55 -14.74 12.47
CA ALA A 67 -13.86 -15.85 13.36
C ALA A 67 -13.19 -17.17 12.92
N ALA A 68 -13.03 -18.12 13.84
CA ALA A 68 -12.46 -19.43 13.51
C ALA A 68 -13.35 -20.28 12.58
N ASN A 69 -14.67 -20.03 12.57
CA ASN A 69 -15.67 -20.86 11.90
C ASN A 69 -15.71 -20.75 10.37
N PHE A 70 -14.75 -20.03 9.76
CA PHE A 70 -14.56 -19.97 8.31
C PHE A 70 -13.72 -21.14 7.75
N GLY A 71 -13.05 -21.93 8.59
CA GLY A 71 -12.16 -23.01 8.15
C GLY A 71 -10.71 -22.56 7.88
N THR A 72 -9.94 -23.32 7.09
CA THR A 72 -8.55 -23.00 6.66
C THR A 72 -8.54 -22.19 5.37
N GLU A 73 -9.36 -22.60 4.41
CA GLU A 73 -9.27 -22.17 3.01
C GLU A 73 -9.99 -20.85 2.69
N VAL A 74 -10.65 -20.26 3.67
CA VAL A 74 -11.47 -19.06 3.45
C VAL A 74 -10.84 -17.82 4.09
N VAL A 75 -10.61 -16.82 3.26
CA VAL A 75 -10.11 -15.49 3.65
C VAL A 75 -11.27 -14.50 3.68
N VAL A 76 -11.22 -13.53 4.60
CA VAL A 76 -12.20 -12.43 4.64
C VAL A 76 -11.59 -11.21 3.97
N HIS A 77 -12.06 -10.89 2.78
CA HIS A 77 -11.77 -9.64 2.10
C HIS A 77 -12.54 -8.51 2.77
N LEU A 78 -11.87 -7.42 3.10
CA LEU A 78 -12.45 -6.24 3.74
C LEU A 78 -12.31 -5.02 2.83
N GLU A 79 -13.42 -4.35 2.62
CA GLU A 79 -13.50 -3.05 1.98
C GLU A 79 -14.07 -2.00 2.94
N ILE A 80 -13.57 -0.77 2.80
CA ILE A 80 -14.11 0.43 3.43
C ILE A 80 -14.51 1.37 2.31
N ASP A 81 -15.79 1.75 2.27
CA ASP A 81 -16.36 2.63 1.24
C ASP A 81 -16.08 2.16 -0.20
N GLY A 82 -16.12 0.83 -0.40
CA GLY A 82 -15.88 0.18 -1.69
C GLY A 82 -14.41 0.07 -2.09
N ARG A 83 -13.47 0.45 -1.21
CA ARG A 83 -12.03 0.28 -1.43
C ARG A 83 -11.52 -0.88 -0.60
N LYS A 84 -10.86 -1.84 -1.25
CA LYS A 84 -10.14 -2.93 -0.57
C LYS A 84 -9.10 -2.34 0.39
N VAL A 85 -9.11 -2.80 1.64
CA VAL A 85 -8.12 -2.43 2.65
C VAL A 85 -7.35 -3.63 3.20
N ALA A 86 -7.93 -4.83 3.19
CA ALA A 86 -7.25 -6.03 3.70
C ALA A 86 -7.85 -7.33 3.19
N ASP A 87 -7.01 -8.37 3.16
CA ASP A 87 -7.40 -9.77 3.11
C ASP A 87 -7.06 -10.41 4.47
N ILE A 88 -8.07 -10.69 5.29
CA ILE A 88 -7.91 -11.17 6.66
C ILE A 88 -7.87 -12.69 6.65
N GLN A 89 -6.66 -13.24 6.80
CA GLN A 89 -6.42 -14.68 6.90
C GLN A 89 -6.80 -15.24 8.27
N ARG A 90 -6.72 -16.57 8.41
CA ARG A 90 -6.81 -17.25 9.71
C ARG A 90 -5.83 -16.62 10.70
N ASP A 91 -6.26 -16.44 11.94
CA ASP A 91 -5.47 -15.89 13.06
C ASP A 91 -4.93 -14.47 12.83
N HIS A 92 -5.38 -13.80 11.77
CA HIS A 92 -5.06 -12.41 11.46
C HIS A 92 -6.25 -11.50 11.73
N ARG A 93 -5.97 -10.20 11.81
CA ARG A 93 -6.98 -9.15 11.94
C ARG A 93 -6.54 -7.92 11.16
N TYR A 94 -7.51 -7.14 10.69
CA TYR A 94 -7.27 -5.79 10.24
C TYR A 94 -7.24 -4.83 11.44
N GLU A 95 -6.31 -3.91 11.42
CA GLU A 95 -6.20 -2.80 12.35
C GLU A 95 -5.77 -1.54 11.60
N GLY A 96 -6.53 -0.45 11.75
CA GLY A 96 -6.21 0.82 11.11
C GLY A 96 -7.05 1.98 11.63
N PHE A 97 -6.74 3.20 11.18
CA PHE A 97 -7.55 4.38 11.46
C PHE A 97 -8.47 4.68 10.27
N VAL A 98 -9.68 5.15 10.59
CA VAL A 98 -10.69 5.57 9.62
C VAL A 98 -11.15 6.96 10.02
N SER A 99 -11.39 7.84 9.05
CA SER A 99 -11.90 9.20 9.34
C SER A 99 -13.18 9.15 10.18
N ALA A 100 -13.46 10.20 10.94
CA ALA A 100 -14.78 10.35 11.56
C ALA A 100 -15.83 10.58 10.46
N GLY A 101 -17.00 9.96 10.59
CA GLY A 101 -18.05 10.08 9.58
C GLY A 101 -18.82 8.77 9.34
N ARG A 102 -19.61 8.76 8.27
CA ARG A 102 -20.39 7.59 7.84
C ARG A 102 -19.53 6.77 6.89
N HIS A 103 -19.36 5.49 7.23
CA HIS A 103 -18.61 4.54 6.43
C HIS A 103 -19.46 3.30 6.14
N VAL A 104 -19.12 2.61 5.06
CA VAL A 104 -19.65 1.29 4.72
C VAL A 104 -18.52 0.28 4.81
N LEU A 105 -18.64 -0.66 5.74
CA LEU A 105 -17.76 -1.82 5.83
C LEU A 105 -18.36 -2.95 5.02
N THR A 106 -17.65 -3.44 4.01
CA THR A 106 -18.08 -4.60 3.24
C THR A 106 -17.10 -5.74 3.48
N VAL A 107 -17.62 -6.91 3.84
CA VAL A 107 -16.84 -8.15 3.91
C VAL A 107 -17.33 -9.13 2.86
N SER A 108 -16.38 -9.75 2.16
CA SER A 108 -16.66 -10.84 1.24
C SER A 108 -15.74 -12.03 1.53
N PRO A 109 -16.22 -13.27 1.42
CA PRO A 109 -15.41 -14.44 1.64
C PRO A 109 -14.74 -14.89 0.34
N MET A 110 -13.44 -15.18 0.40
CA MET A 110 -12.65 -15.64 -0.75
C MET A 110 -12.10 -17.05 -0.50
N PRO A 111 -11.97 -17.91 -1.53
CA PRO A 111 -12.46 -17.71 -2.90
C PRO A 111 -14.00 -17.89 -3.01
N ASN A 112 -14.57 -17.63 -4.19
CA ASN A 112 -15.98 -17.86 -4.56
C ASN A 112 -17.00 -16.82 -4.04
N VAL A 113 -16.73 -15.53 -4.25
CA VAL A 113 -17.67 -14.44 -3.93
C VAL A 113 -19.03 -14.55 -4.66
N GLU A 114 -19.10 -15.20 -5.82
CA GLU A 114 -20.36 -15.40 -6.56
C GLU A 114 -21.30 -16.39 -5.84
N LEU A 115 -20.74 -17.44 -5.25
CA LEU A 115 -21.48 -18.44 -4.48
C LEU A 115 -21.70 -18.01 -3.02
N ARG A 116 -20.89 -17.06 -2.54
CA ARG A 116 -20.83 -16.64 -1.14
C ARG A 116 -21.00 -15.13 -1.05
N ARG A 117 -22.22 -14.71 -0.72
CA ARG A 117 -22.64 -13.30 -0.80
C ARG A 117 -21.83 -12.40 0.15
N PRO A 118 -21.32 -11.25 -0.34
CA PRO A 118 -20.79 -10.19 0.50
C PRO A 118 -21.84 -9.64 1.47
N THR A 119 -21.37 -9.04 2.57
CA THR A 119 -22.23 -8.32 3.53
C THR A 119 -21.65 -6.95 3.81
N SER A 120 -22.51 -5.94 3.68
CA SER A 120 -22.19 -4.55 3.98
C SER A 120 -22.86 -4.10 5.28
N LEU A 121 -22.13 -3.35 6.09
CA LEU A 121 -22.61 -2.73 7.32
C LEU A 121 -22.30 -1.23 7.28
N ARG A 122 -23.33 -0.41 7.49
CA ARG A 122 -23.17 1.04 7.64
C ARG A 122 -22.82 1.37 9.09
N VAL A 123 -21.77 2.15 9.30
CA VAL A 123 -21.31 2.54 10.63
C VAL A 123 -20.97 4.03 10.65
N THR A 124 -21.37 4.72 11.73
CA THR A 124 -20.91 6.09 11.98
C THR A 124 -19.77 6.05 12.98
N MET A 125 -18.58 6.41 12.51
CA MET A 125 -17.35 6.42 13.30
C MET A 125 -17.10 7.79 13.91
N ARG A 126 -16.72 7.81 15.19
CA ARG A 126 -16.35 9.02 15.93
C ARG A 126 -14.85 9.00 16.20
N SER A 127 -14.20 10.14 16.00
CA SER A 127 -12.78 10.32 16.31
C SER A 127 -12.47 9.91 17.77
N GLY A 128 -11.32 9.27 17.98
CA GLY A 128 -10.89 8.79 19.30
C GLY A 128 -11.64 7.57 19.84
N ARG A 129 -12.69 7.07 19.17
CA ARG A 129 -13.35 5.81 19.54
C ARG A 129 -12.71 4.62 18.84
N THR A 130 -12.78 3.47 19.50
CA THR A 130 -12.41 2.18 18.91
C THR A 130 -13.67 1.40 18.54
N TYR A 131 -13.71 0.88 17.33
CA TYR A 131 -14.78 0.04 16.82
C TYR A 131 -14.21 -1.34 16.50
N ILE A 132 -14.76 -2.37 17.13
CA ILE A 132 -14.32 -3.74 16.96
C ILE A 132 -15.45 -4.54 16.32
N PHE A 133 -15.14 -5.24 15.24
CA PHE A 133 -16.05 -6.14 14.56
C PHE A 133 -15.43 -7.51 14.36
N THR A 134 -16.27 -8.53 14.38
CA THR A 134 -15.92 -9.89 14.02
C THR A 134 -16.72 -10.28 12.79
N ALA A 135 -16.03 -10.53 11.68
CA ALA A 135 -16.59 -11.26 10.55
C ALA A 135 -16.81 -12.71 11.00
N THR A 136 -18.01 -13.23 10.78
CA THR A 136 -18.45 -14.57 11.23
C THR A 136 -19.07 -15.31 10.04
N TRP A 137 -18.87 -16.63 9.96
CA TRP A 137 -19.59 -17.46 9.00
C TRP A 137 -20.95 -17.87 9.59
N ASP A 138 -22.03 -17.53 8.91
CA ASP A 138 -23.40 -17.89 9.29
C ASP A 138 -23.78 -19.25 8.65
N PRO A 139 -24.57 -20.11 9.34
CA PRO A 139 -25.14 -21.32 8.77
C PRO A 139 -25.75 -21.17 7.36
N ASP A 140 -26.33 -20.01 7.05
CA ASP A 140 -26.91 -19.71 5.72
C ASP A 140 -25.84 -19.44 4.62
N ARG A 141 -24.61 -19.93 4.82
CA ARG A 141 -23.45 -19.79 3.91
C ARG A 141 -23.11 -18.33 3.59
N ARG A 142 -23.32 -17.44 4.56
CA ARG A 142 -23.11 -16.01 4.42
C ARG A 142 -22.10 -15.50 5.44
N VAL A 143 -21.26 -14.57 5.03
CA VAL A 143 -20.42 -13.82 5.97
C VAL A 143 -21.24 -12.71 6.63
N VAL A 144 -21.11 -12.52 7.94
CA VAL A 144 -21.77 -11.43 8.68
C VAL A 144 -20.76 -10.66 9.52
N LEU A 145 -20.91 -9.33 9.58
CA LEU A 145 -20.14 -8.46 10.48
C LEU A 145 -20.92 -8.27 11.78
N ARG A 146 -20.36 -8.73 12.90
CA ARG A 146 -20.94 -8.53 14.24
C ARG A 146 -20.11 -7.54 15.01
N ARG A 147 -20.75 -6.56 15.64
CA ARG A 147 -20.07 -5.62 16.53
C ARG A 147 -19.69 -6.35 17.81
N THR A 148 -18.44 -6.25 18.20
CA THR A 148 -17.97 -6.78 19.48
C THR A 148 -18.05 -5.67 20.51
N THR A 149 -19.06 -5.74 21.37
CA THR A 149 -19.12 -4.86 22.56
C THR A 149 -18.04 -5.34 23.51
N THR A 150 -16.94 -4.59 23.63
CA THR A 150 -16.03 -4.75 24.76
C THR A 150 -16.80 -4.38 26.05
N PRO A 151 -16.63 -5.10 27.16
CA PRO A 151 -17.39 -4.88 28.41
C PRO A 151 -17.34 -3.45 28.99
N VAL A 152 -16.42 -2.61 28.50
CA VAL A 152 -16.27 -1.21 28.93
C VAL A 152 -17.50 -0.33 28.61
N GLU A 153 -18.36 -0.71 27.67
CA GLU A 153 -19.61 0.03 27.35
C GLU A 153 -20.89 -0.73 27.76
N ALA A 154 -20.76 -1.74 28.64
CA ALA A 154 -21.88 -2.52 29.19
C ALA A 154 -22.05 -2.36 30.72
N ALA A 155 -21.38 -1.38 31.34
CA ALA A 155 -21.71 -0.98 32.70
C ALA A 155 -22.94 -0.04 32.64
N PRO A 156 -24.13 -0.47 33.11
CA PRO A 156 -25.25 0.46 33.28
C PRO A 156 -24.82 1.53 34.27
N ALA A 157 -25.04 2.80 33.90
CA ALA A 157 -24.95 3.91 34.84
C ALA A 157 -25.79 3.56 36.07
N LYS A 158 -25.13 3.32 37.20
CA LYS A 158 -25.79 3.15 38.49
C LYS A 158 -26.45 4.47 38.81
N THR A 159 -27.75 4.58 38.52
CA THR A 159 -28.60 5.65 39.03
C THR A 159 -28.53 5.57 40.56
N VAL A 160 -27.82 6.52 41.16
CA VAL A 160 -27.94 6.81 42.59
C VAL A 160 -29.28 7.53 42.74
N PRO A 161 -30.29 6.97 43.43
CA PRO A 161 -31.47 7.73 43.75
C PRO A 161 -31.08 8.82 44.76
N ALA A 162 -31.43 10.05 44.43
CA ALA A 162 -31.50 11.13 45.41
C ALA A 162 -32.79 10.94 46.24
N HIS A 163 -32.64 11.16 47.54
CA HIS A 163 -33.61 11.12 48.64
C HIS A 163 -33.77 9.76 49.32
#